data_AF-A0A3N4JU64-F1
#
_entry.id   AF-A0A3N4JU64-F1
#
_cell.length_a   1.000
_cell.length_b   1.000
_cell.length_c   1.000
_cell.angle_alpha   90.00
_cell.angle_beta   90.00
_cell.angle_gamma   90.00
#
_symmetry.space_group_name_H-M   'P 1'
#
loop_
_entity.id
_entity.type
_entity.pdbx_description
1 polymer ?
#
loop_
_entity_poly.entity_id
_entity_poly.type
_entity_poly.pdbx_seq_one_letter_code
_entity_poly.pdbx_strand_id
1 'polypeptide(L)' 'ILLLDGHITYYKDDLIVLKYHENYIVPFEFPSHLIHVLQLLDISIIQPWKHYYNKVIHHALYLLVIEYTISSFF' A
#
# COMPACT_ATOMS: atom_id res chain seq x y z
N ILE A 1 7.76 -16.47 1.25
CA ILE A 1 6.88 -15.95 2.31
C ILE A 1 6.16 -14.74 1.73
N LEU A 2 4.84 -14.68 1.85
CA LEU A 2 4.01 -13.57 1.38
C LEU A 2 3.39 -12.88 2.60
N LEU A 3 3.63 -11.58 2.75
CA LEU A 3 3.10 -10.80 3.87
C LEU A 3 1.72 -10.24 3.47
N LEU A 4 0.71 -10.42 4.32
CA LEU A 4 -0.68 -10.09 4.03
C LEU A 4 -1.28 -9.19 5.12
N ASP A 5 -2.20 -8.31 4.71
CA ASP A 5 -2.95 -7.39 5.57
C ASP A 5 -4.16 -8.05 6.25
N GLY A 6 -4.27 -9.37 6.19
CA GLY A 6 -5.33 -10.12 6.88
C GLY A 6 -6.72 -9.97 6.30
N HIS A 7 -6.82 -9.47 5.08
CA HIS A 7 -8.08 -9.40 4.38
C HIS A 7 -8.69 -10.80 4.15
N ILE A 8 -10.00 -10.92 4.38
CA ILE A 8 -10.70 -12.21 4.44
C ILE A 8 -10.65 -13.02 3.14
N THR A 9 -10.39 -12.35 2.01
CA THR A 9 -10.28 -12.97 0.68
C THR A 9 -9.10 -13.92 0.58
N TYR A 10 -8.03 -13.72 1.33
CA TYR A 10 -6.86 -14.60 1.22
C TYR A 10 -7.09 -16.02 1.75
N TYR A 11 -8.17 -16.22 2.51
CA TYR A 11 -8.48 -17.49 3.18
C TYR A 11 -9.81 -18.09 2.74
N LYS A 12 -10.75 -17.26 2.29
CA LYS A 12 -12.07 -17.72 1.80
C LYS A 12 -12.11 -18.01 0.31
N ASP A 13 -11.12 -17.54 -0.43
CA ASP A 13 -11.04 -17.79 -1.86
C ASP A 13 -10.19 -19.05 -2.13
N ASP A 14 -10.86 -20.14 -2.46
CA ASP A 14 -10.23 -21.43 -2.75
C ASP A 14 -9.23 -21.35 -3.91
N LEU A 15 -9.42 -20.42 -4.87
CA LEU A 15 -8.45 -20.20 -5.96
C LEU A 15 -7.16 -19.58 -5.44
N ILE A 16 -7.25 -18.70 -4.45
CA ILE A 16 -6.08 -18.05 -3.84
C ILE A 16 -5.31 -19.06 -2.98
N VAL A 17 -6.03 -19.85 -2.17
CA VAL A 17 -5.43 -20.91 -1.34
C VAL A 17 -4.73 -21.97 -2.20
N LEU A 18 -5.37 -22.40 -3.30
CA LEU A 18 -4.76 -23.36 -4.24
C LEU A 18 -3.47 -22.80 -4.85
N LYS A 19 -3.47 -21.53 -5.26
CA LYS A 19 -2.27 -20.87 -5.81
C LYS A 19 -1.13 -20.78 -4.79
N TYR A 20 -1.41 -20.58 -3.50
CA TYR A 20 -0.36 -20.60 -2.49
C TYR A 20 0.31 -21.98 -2.42
N HIS A 21 -0.48 -23.04 -2.47
CA HIS A 21 0.01 -24.41 -2.44
C HIS A 21 0.82 -24.78 -3.70
N GLU A 22 0.29 -24.47 -4.89
CA GLU A 22 0.96 -24.75 -6.17
C GLU A 22 2.33 -24.05 -6.29
N ASN A 23 2.45 -22.85 -5.72
CA ASN A 23 3.65 -22.03 -5.83
C ASN A 23 4.56 -22.11 -4.59
N TYR A 24 4.26 -23.00 -3.63
CA TYR A 24 5.00 -23.12 -2.37
C TYR A 24 5.12 -21.79 -1.60
N ILE A 25 4.09 -20.95 -1.68
CA ILE A 25 4.03 -19.66 -1.02
C ILE A 25 3.46 -19.87 0.39
N VAL A 26 4.22 -19.47 1.40
CA VAL A 26 3.75 -19.41 2.79
C VAL A 26 3.16 -18.03 3.05
N PRO A 27 1.83 -17.89 3.24
CA PRO A 27 1.22 -16.63 3.66
C PRO A 27 1.54 -16.36 5.14
N PHE A 28 1.82 -15.10 5.47
CA PHE A 28 2.06 -14.62 6.81
C PHE A 28 1.22 -13.36 7.03
N GLU A 29 0.28 -13.46 7.97
CA GLU A 29 -0.66 -12.40 8.28
C GLU A 29 -0.13 -11.52 9.42
N PHE A 30 -0.23 -10.21 9.26
CA PHE A 30 -0.01 -9.30 10.38
C PHE A 30 -1.18 -9.33 11.36
N PRO A 31 -0.94 -9.12 12.66
CA PRO A 31 -2.03 -8.92 13.61
C PRO A 31 -2.90 -7.75 13.16
N SER A 32 -4.21 -7.88 13.38
CA SER A 32 -5.16 -6.81 13.07
C SER A 32 -4.73 -5.50 13.74
N HIS A 33 -5.00 -4.39 13.06
CA HIS A 33 -4.62 -3.04 13.49
C HIS A 33 -3.12 -2.74 13.58
N LEU A 34 -2.20 -3.67 13.25
CA LEU A 34 -0.76 -3.38 13.21
C LEU A 34 -0.20 -3.22 11.79
N ILE A 35 -1.04 -3.40 10.77
CA ILE A 35 -0.67 -3.35 9.35
C ILE A 35 0.04 -2.03 9.00
N HIS A 36 -0.51 -0.90 9.42
CA HIS A 36 0.08 0.42 9.15
C HIS A 36 1.46 0.65 9.81
N VAL A 37 1.88 -0.21 10.74
CA VAL A 37 3.19 -0.18 11.43
C VAL A 37 4.11 -1.31 11.00
N LEU A 38 3.58 -2.41 10.48
CA LEU A 38 4.37 -3.60 10.14
C LEU A 38 4.47 -3.83 8.63
N GLN A 39 3.51 -3.34 7.85
CA GLN A 39 3.50 -3.47 6.41
C GLN A 39 4.49 -2.49 5.78
N LEU A 40 5.58 -3.05 5.27
CA LEU A 40 6.64 -2.32 4.58
C LEU A 40 6.10 -1.45 3.43
N LEU A 41 5.10 -1.95 2.69
CA LEU A 41 4.45 -1.19 1.62
C LEU A 41 3.85 0.12 2.15
N ASP A 42 3.17 0.07 3.29
CA ASP A 42 2.51 1.22 3.88
C ASP A 42 3.52 2.25 4.39
N ILE A 43 4.54 1.79 5.11
CA ILE A 43 5.54 2.68 5.76
C ILE A 43 6.56 3.22 4.77
N SER A 44 7.08 2.36 3.89
CA SER A 44 8.26 2.70 3.09
C SER A 44 7.91 3.31 1.74
N ILE A 45 6.70 3.04 1.24
CA ILE A 45 6.30 3.45 -0.11
C ILE A 45 5.07 4.37 -0.04
N ILE A 46 3.96 3.89 0.50
CA ILE A 46 2.68 4.63 0.46
C ILE A 46 2.73 5.87 1.33
N GLN A 47 3.29 5.80 2.54
CA GLN A 47 3.35 6.93 3.47
C GLN A 47 4.21 8.09 2.93
N PRO A 48 5.46 7.89 2.46
CA PRO A 48 6.24 8.94 1.82
C PRO A 48 5.55 9.48 0.57
N TRP A 49 4.97 8.61 -0.25
CA TRP A 49 4.25 9.02 -1.45
C TRP A 49 3.07 9.94 -1.11
N LYS A 50 2.25 9.56 -0.12
CA LYS A 50 1.14 10.38 0.39
C LYS A 50 1.61 11.73 0.92
N HIS A 51 2.77 11.76 1.60
CA HIS A 51 3.35 13.01 2.09
C HIS A 51 3.69 13.97 0.95
N TYR A 52 4.43 13.51 -0.07
CA TYR A 52 4.78 14.36 -1.21
C TYR A 52 3.55 14.76 -2.03
N TYR A 53 2.61 13.84 -2.24
CA TYR A 53 1.35 14.10 -2.91
C TYR A 53 0.58 15.24 -2.24
N ASN A 54 0.42 15.19 -0.92
CA ASN A 54 -0.23 16.26 -0.16
C ASN A 54 0.53 17.58 -0.29
N LYS A 55 1.86 17.56 -0.25
CA LYS A 55 2.69 18.77 -0.42
C LYS A 55 2.45 19.43 -1.79
N VAL A 56 2.38 18.64 -2.85
CA VAL A 56 2.10 19.13 -4.21
C VAL A 56 0.68 19.72 -4.30
N ILE A 57 -0.32 19.05 -3.73
CA ILE A 57 -1.69 19.57 -3.69
C ILE A 57 -1.73 20.91 -2.95
N HIS A 58 -1.13 21.00 -1.76
CA HIS A 58 -1.11 22.25 -1.00
C HIS A 58 -0.40 23.38 -1.76
N HIS A 59 0.69 23.07 -2.45
CA HIS A 59 1.39 24.04 -3.28
C HIS A 59 0.57 24.50 -4.48
N ALA A 60 -0.11 23.58 -5.18
CA ALA A 60 -0.99 23.90 -6.30
C ALA A 60 -2.17 24.77 -5.84
N LEU A 61 -2.78 24.45 -4.70
CA LEU A 61 -3.85 25.25 -4.09
C LEU A 61 -3.37 26.66 -3.72
N TYR A 62 -2.17 26.78 -3.14
CA TYR A 62 -1.58 28.08 -2.81
C TYR A 62 -1.35 28.95 -4.06
N LEU A 63 -0.91 28.33 -5.16
CA LEU A 63 -0.67 29.01 -6.44
C LEU A 63 -1.93 29.16 -7.30
N LEU A 64 -3.08 28.64 -6.87
CA LEU A 64 -4.33 28.58 -7.62
C LEU A 64 -4.19 27.89 -8.99
N VAL A 65 -3.32 26.89 -9.09
CA VAL A 65 -3.09 26.10 -10.30
C VAL A 65 -3.88 24.81 -10.23
N ILE A 66 -4.60 24.48 -11.30
CA ILE A 66 -5.49 23.31 -11.39
C ILE A 66 -4.71 22.02 -11.72
N GLU A 67 -3.57 22.15 -12.38
CA GLU A 67 -2.77 21.02 -12.84
C GLU A 67 -1.37 21.02 -12.22
N TYR A 68 -0.92 19.84 -11.83
CA TYR A 68 0.47 19.59 -11.45
C TYR A 68 0.94 18.32 -12.16
N THR A 69 2.23 18.26 -12.47
CA THR A 69 2.81 17.13 -13.22
C THR A 69 3.79 16.37 -12.33
N ILE A 70 4.37 15.29 -12.85
CA ILE A 70 5.39 14.52 -12.13
C ILE A 70 6.57 15.40 -11.72
N SER A 71 6.91 16.45 -12.48
CA SER A 71 7.99 17.37 -12.11
C SER A 71 7.69 18.17 -10.84
N SER A 72 6.42 18.31 -10.45
CA SER A 72 6.03 19.01 -9.22
C SER A 72 6.43 18.27 -7.94
N PHE A 73 6.82 17.00 -8.04
CA PHE A 73 7.24 16.17 -6.90
C PHE A 73 8.75 16.28 -6.58
N PHE A 74 9.53 16.97 -7.41
CA PHE A 74 10.98 17.17 -7.27
C PHE A 74 11.29 18.65 -7.05
#